data_AF-A0A317Z6B1-F1
#
_entry.id   AF-A0A317Z6B1-F1
#
_cell.length_a   1.000
_cell.length_b   1.000
_cell.length_c   1.000
_cell.angle_alpha   90.00
_cell.angle_beta   90.00
_cell.angle_gamma   90.00
#
_symmetry.space_group_name_H-M   'P 1'
#
loop_
_entity.id
_entity.type
_entity.pdbx_description
1 polymer ?
#
loop_
_entity_poly.entity_id
_entity_poly.type
_entity_poly.pdbx_seq_one_letter_code
_entity_poly.pdbx_strand_id
1 'polypeptide(L)'
;KITDNQITFTKNGKSMTGTYTYDGKDILQYEGGNRGVRYTFKLEGDASEGLPKYVQFSDHNIAPTKTGHFHIFTGNDREKVLKELENWPTYYPANLTKEQVKDEMLEH
;
A
#
# COMPACT_ATOMS: atom_id res chain seq x y z
N LYS A 1 -8.05 -3.62 -5.10
CA LYS A 1 -8.81 -4.65 -4.32
C LYS A 1 -7.84 -5.70 -3.85
N ILE A 2 -8.03 -6.24 -2.64
CA ILE A 2 -7.19 -7.31 -2.09
C ILE A 2 -8.10 -8.47 -1.70
N THR A 3 -7.72 -9.70 -2.03
CA THR A 3 -8.43 -10.93 -1.66
C THR A 3 -7.40 -12.04 -1.49
N ASP A 4 -7.37 -12.67 -0.32
CA ASP A 4 -6.32 -13.61 0.08
C ASP A 4 -4.91 -13.03 -0.13
N ASN A 5 -4.10 -13.65 -0.99
CA ASN A 5 -2.75 -13.20 -1.35
C ASN A 5 -2.71 -12.47 -2.71
N GLN A 6 -3.86 -12.08 -3.26
CA GLN A 6 -3.96 -11.41 -4.55
C GLN A 6 -4.28 -9.92 -4.40
N ILE A 7 -3.62 -9.12 -5.23
CA ILE A 7 -3.90 -7.69 -5.37
C ILE A 7 -4.37 -7.43 -6.79
N THR A 8 -5.55 -6.83 -6.93
CA THR A 8 -6.09 -6.32 -8.19
C THR A 8 -5.96 -4.81 -8.24
N PHE A 9 -5.22 -4.31 -9.23
CA PHE A 9 -5.08 -2.91 -9.58
C PHE A 9 -6.04 -2.55 -10.71
N THR A 10 -6.79 -1.45 -10.56
CA THR A 10 -7.72 -0.98 -11.58
C THR A 10 -7.36 0.45 -11.99
N LYS A 11 -7.12 0.68 -13.28
CA LYS A 11 -6.81 1.98 -13.86
C LYS A 11 -7.59 2.16 -15.16
N ASN A 12 -8.34 3.26 -15.28
CA ASN A 12 -9.15 3.59 -16.47
C ASN A 12 -10.05 2.43 -16.92
N GLY A 13 -10.69 1.75 -15.97
CA GLY A 13 -11.57 0.60 -16.24
C GLY A 13 -10.86 -0.73 -16.56
N LYS A 14 -9.54 -0.74 -16.75
CA LYS A 14 -8.75 -1.95 -16.95
C LYS A 14 -8.25 -2.47 -15.60
N SER A 15 -8.32 -3.78 -15.40
CA SER A 15 -7.87 -4.41 -14.16
C SER A 15 -6.82 -5.49 -14.41
N MET A 16 -5.81 -5.53 -13.56
CA MET A 16 -4.75 -6.54 -13.54
C MET A 16 -4.66 -7.12 -12.14
N THR A 17 -4.52 -8.45 -12.04
CA THR A 17 -4.42 -9.16 -10.75
C THR A 17 -3.13 -9.95 -10.71
N GLY A 18 -2.44 -9.90 -9.58
CA GLY A 18 -1.27 -10.72 -9.32
C GLY A 18 -1.27 -11.29 -7.92
N THR A 19 -0.57 -12.40 -7.76
CA THR A 19 -0.31 -13.03 -6.47
C THR A 19 0.97 -12.47 -5.86
N TYR A 20 0.89 -12.05 -4.60
CA TYR A 20 1.97 -11.39 -3.90
C TYR A 20 2.36 -12.16 -2.64
N THR A 21 3.66 -12.29 -2.42
CA THR A 21 4.26 -12.92 -1.23
C THR A 21 4.86 -11.87 -0.33
N TYR A 22 4.79 -12.10 0.99
CA TYR A 22 5.38 -11.20 1.97
C TYR A 22 6.91 -11.20 1.86
N ASP A 23 7.51 -10.02 1.77
CA ASP A 23 8.96 -9.77 1.58
C ASP A 23 9.53 -8.92 2.73
N GLY A 24 8.97 -9.11 3.92
CA GLY A 24 9.45 -8.47 5.15
C GLY A 24 8.89 -7.07 5.40
N LYS A 25 9.44 -6.42 6.44
CA LYS A 25 9.10 -5.06 6.82
C LYS A 25 10.35 -4.22 7.02
N ASP A 26 10.21 -2.92 6.78
CA ASP A 26 11.26 -1.93 6.96
C ASP A 26 10.76 -0.86 7.94
N ILE A 27 11.63 -0.42 8.85
CA ILE A 27 11.34 0.67 9.78
C ILE A 27 12.01 1.93 9.24
N LEU A 28 11.20 2.92 8.90
CA LEU A 28 11.65 4.23 8.44
C LEU A 28 11.81 5.17 9.62
N GLN A 29 12.90 5.94 9.62
CA GLN A 29 13.10 7.08 10.52
C GLN A 29 13.01 8.34 9.66
N TYR A 30 12.06 9.21 9.98
CA TYR A 30 11.87 10.46 9.26
C TYR A 30 12.67 11.58 9.93
N GLU A 31 12.98 12.64 9.18
CA GLU A 31 13.75 13.78 9.69
C GLU A 31 13.07 14.46 10.90
N GLY A 32 11.73 14.43 10.93
CA GLY A 32 10.93 14.93 12.07
C GLY A 32 11.01 14.07 13.34
N GLY A 33 11.79 12.98 13.35
CA GLY A 33 11.96 12.07 14.48
C GLY A 33 10.84 11.04 14.65
N ASN A 34 9.74 11.18 13.91
CA ASN A 34 8.71 10.15 13.80
C ASN A 34 9.23 8.93 13.02
N ARG A 35 8.56 7.78 13.22
CA ARG A 35 8.90 6.51 12.59
C ARG A 35 7.71 5.95 11.84
N GLY A 36 7.97 5.25 10.74
CA GLY A 36 6.96 4.53 9.96
C GLY A 36 7.37 3.08 9.75
N VAL A 37 6.39 2.21 9.49
CA VAL A 37 6.65 0.81 9.11
C VAL A 37 6.11 0.59 7.70
N ARG A 38 6.95 0.06 6.82
CA ARG A 38 6.55 -0.42 5.49
C ARG A 38 6.50 -1.93 5.50
N TYR A 39 5.38 -2.52 5.09
CA TYR A 39 5.26 -3.95 4.86
C TYR A 39 5.39 -4.22 3.36
N THR A 40 6.44 -4.92 2.95
CA THR A 40 6.75 -5.18 1.55
C THR A 40 6.16 -6.50 1.10
N PHE A 41 5.60 -6.52 -0.11
CA PHE A 41 5.11 -7.69 -0.81
C PHE A 41 5.68 -7.73 -2.22
N LYS A 42 6.07 -8.92 -2.67
CA LYS A 42 6.71 -9.17 -3.96
C LYS A 42 5.80 -10.03 -4.84
N LEU A 43 5.64 -9.61 -6.09
CA LEU A 43 4.89 -10.35 -7.11
C LEU A 43 5.60 -11.68 -7.41
N GLU A 44 4.85 -12.78 -7.38
CA GLU A 44 5.38 -14.13 -7.66
C GLU A 44 5.82 -14.30 -9.13
N GLY A 45 5.18 -13.58 -10.07
CA GLY A 45 5.51 -13.58 -11.49
C GLY A 45 6.32 -12.38 -11.97
N ASP A 46 6.35 -12.19 -13.28
CA ASP A 46 6.98 -11.04 -13.91
C ASP A 46 6.14 -9.78 -13.76
N ALA A 47 6.81 -8.66 -13.55
CA ALA A 47 6.15 -7.37 -13.54
C ALA A 47 5.67 -6.99 -14.94
N SER A 48 4.55 -6.28 -15.02
CA SER A 48 4.00 -5.79 -16.28
C SER A 48 3.43 -4.39 -16.10
N GLU A 49 3.01 -3.77 -17.21
CA GLU A 49 2.19 -2.56 -17.11
C GLU A 49 0.93 -2.87 -16.28
N GLY A 50 0.69 -2.09 -15.23
CA GLY A 50 -0.42 -2.29 -14.29
C GLY A 50 -0.21 -3.36 -13.22
N LEU A 51 0.96 -4.03 -13.19
CA LEU A 51 1.29 -5.03 -12.18
C LEU A 51 2.73 -4.87 -11.67
N PRO A 52 2.94 -4.09 -10.59
CA PRO A 52 4.27 -3.75 -10.09
C PRO A 52 4.96 -4.96 -9.42
N LYS A 53 6.30 -5.05 -9.53
CA LYS A 53 7.06 -6.14 -8.88
C LYS A 53 6.98 -6.08 -7.35
N TYR A 54 7.01 -4.87 -6.79
CA TYR A 54 6.98 -4.61 -5.36
C TYR A 54 5.80 -3.71 -5.01
N VAL A 55 5.13 -4.06 -3.91
CA VAL A 55 4.06 -3.28 -3.29
C VAL A 55 4.43 -3.12 -1.83
N GLN A 56 4.42 -1.90 -1.31
CA GLN A 56 4.60 -1.62 0.11
C GLN A 56 3.35 -0.99 0.67
N PHE A 57 2.94 -1.44 1.85
CA PHE A 57 1.85 -0.86 2.62
C PHE A 57 2.39 -0.11 3.84
N SER A 58 1.76 1.02 4.14
CA SER A 58 1.88 1.75 5.40
C SER A 58 0.49 2.17 5.84
N ASP A 59 0.08 1.79 7.04
CA ASP A 59 -1.29 2.00 7.54
C ASP A 59 -1.35 2.49 8.99
N HIS A 60 -0.21 3.01 9.48
CA HIS A 60 0.00 3.47 10.87
C HIS A 60 -0.01 2.37 11.92
N ASN A 61 -0.25 1.10 11.55
CA ASN A 61 -0.23 -0.04 12.47
C ASN A 61 1.13 -0.76 12.44
N ILE A 62 1.58 -1.19 13.62
CA ILE A 62 2.87 -1.90 13.79
C ILE A 62 2.73 -3.35 14.23
N ALA A 63 1.50 -3.84 14.35
CA ALA A 63 1.14 -5.19 14.75
C ALA A 63 -0.09 -5.65 13.95
N PRO A 64 -0.35 -6.98 13.85
CA PRO A 64 -1.48 -7.51 13.09
C PRO A 64 -2.81 -6.93 13.58
N THR A 65 -3.48 -6.17 12.71
CA THR A 65 -4.81 -5.61 12.92
C THR A 65 -5.49 -5.38 11.58
N LYS A 66 -6.81 -5.21 11.59
CA LYS A 66 -7.53 -4.77 10.39
C LYS A 66 -7.30 -3.27 10.20
N THR A 67 -6.87 -2.90 9.01
CA THR A 67 -6.60 -1.50 8.65
C THR A 67 -7.90 -0.73 8.39
N GLY A 68 -7.95 0.53 8.85
CA GLY A 68 -9.01 1.48 8.50
C GLY A 68 -8.75 2.09 7.12
N HIS A 69 -7.52 2.51 6.84
CA HIS A 69 -7.05 2.97 5.54
C HIS A 69 -5.57 2.66 5.38
N PHE A 70 -5.07 2.65 4.15
CA PHE A 70 -3.65 2.43 3.89
C PHE A 70 -3.09 3.35 2.82
N HIS A 71 -1.79 3.60 2.93
CA HIS A 71 -0.94 4.14 1.89
C HIS A 71 -0.25 3.00 1.15
N ILE A 72 -0.22 3.08 -0.18
CA ILE A 72 0.40 2.06 -1.02
C ILE A 72 1.50 2.67 -1.89
N PHE A 73 2.63 1.99 -1.95
CA PHE A 73 3.78 2.37 -2.77
C PHE A 73 4.10 1.23 -3.70
N THR A 74 4.33 1.51 -4.97
CA THR A 74 4.47 0.47 -5.99
C THR A 74 5.63 0.78 -6.93
N GLY A 75 6.35 -0.26 -7.33
CA GLY A 75 7.40 -0.10 -8.33
C GLY A 75 8.12 -1.41 -8.63
N ASN A 76 9.12 -1.32 -9.50
CA ASN A 76 9.91 -2.49 -9.92
C ASN A 76 11.28 -2.57 -9.22
N ASP A 77 11.57 -1.61 -8.35
CA ASP A 77 12.81 -1.49 -7.58
C ASP A 77 12.44 -1.24 -6.11
N ARG A 78 12.71 -2.22 -5.24
CA ARG A 78 12.33 -2.19 -3.82
C ARG A 78 12.92 -0.99 -3.08
N GLU A 79 14.18 -0.65 -3.35
CA GLU A 79 14.84 0.45 -2.64
C GLU A 79 14.29 1.80 -3.06
N LYS A 80 14.00 1.99 -4.35
CA LYS A 80 13.38 3.22 -4.83
C LYS A 80 11.98 3.40 -4.25
N VAL A 81 11.19 2.33 -4.18
CA VAL A 81 9.86 2.34 -3.56
C VAL A 81 9.94 2.68 -2.06
N LEU A 82 10.97 2.19 -1.37
CA LEU A 82 11.19 2.49 0.05
C LEU A 82 11.58 3.95 0.30
N LYS A 83 12.32 4.56 -0.63
CA LYS A 83 12.75 5.97 -0.59
C LYS A 83 11.67 6.97 -1.02
N GLU A 84 10.54 6.48 -1.56
CA GLU A 84 9.40 7.34 -1.94
C GLU A 84 8.69 7.87 -0.69
N LEU A 85 8.70 9.20 -0.55
CA LEU A 85 8.14 9.94 0.59
C LEU A 85 7.14 11.02 0.18
N GLU A 86 7.05 11.35 -1.11
CA GLU A 86 6.26 12.49 -1.60
C GLU A 86 4.89 12.04 -2.13
N ASN A 87 4.85 10.91 -2.83
CA ASN A 87 3.63 10.35 -3.40
C ASN A 87 3.20 9.08 -2.67
N TRP A 88 2.14 9.20 -1.88
CA TRP A 88 1.57 8.12 -1.06
C TRP A 88 0.09 7.93 -1.37
N PRO A 89 -0.26 7.29 -2.51
CA PRO A 89 -1.64 6.96 -2.84
C PRO A 89 -2.37 6.32 -1.66
N THR A 90 -3.51 6.88 -1.30
CA THR A 90 -4.26 6.52 -0.08
C THR A 90 -5.60 5.91 -0.44
N TYR A 91 -5.95 4.80 0.22
CA TYR A 91 -7.15 4.02 -0.06
C TYR A 91 -7.93 3.76 1.21
N TYR A 92 -9.24 4.00 1.12
CA TYR A 92 -10.25 3.71 2.14
C TYR A 92 -11.14 2.52 1.70
N PRO A 93 -11.87 1.87 2.63
CA PRO A 93 -12.81 0.82 2.32
C PRO A 93 -13.90 1.29 1.35
N ALA A 94 -14.16 0.49 0.32
CA ALA A 94 -15.05 0.87 -0.78
C ALA A 94 -16.53 1.03 -0.39
N ASN A 95 -16.91 0.58 0.81
CA ASN A 95 -18.26 0.70 1.35
C ASN A 95 -18.50 2.00 2.12
N LEU A 96 -17.46 2.83 2.33
CA LEU A 96 -17.63 4.13 2.98
C LEU A 96 -18.24 5.16 2.03
N THR A 97 -19.09 6.04 2.57
CA THR A 97 -19.56 7.23 1.87
C THR A 97 -18.47 8.31 1.86
N LYS A 98 -18.64 9.32 1.00
CA LYS A 98 -17.73 10.47 0.96
C LYS A 98 -17.67 11.22 2.30
N GLU A 99 -18.79 11.30 3.03
CA GLU A 99 -18.85 11.90 4.37
C GLU A 99 -18.05 11.07 5.37
N GLN A 100 -18.22 9.75 5.38
CA GLN A 100 -17.47 8.87 6.29
C GLN A 100 -15.96 8.93 6.03
N VAL A 101 -15.54 8.97 4.76
CA VAL A 101 -14.12 9.15 4.41
C VAL A 101 -13.60 10.49 4.93
N LYS A 102 -14.38 11.57 4.77
CA LYS A 102 -14.00 12.90 5.30
C LYS A 102 -13.87 12.87 6.82
N ASP A 103 -14.81 12.26 7.52
CA ASP A 103 -14.79 12.19 8.98
C ASP A 103 -13.57 11.39 9.46
N GLU A 104 -13.27 10.24 8.85
CA GLU A 104 -12.05 9.47 9.14
C GLU A 104 -10.77 10.28 8.84
N MET A 105 -10.74 11.08 7.77
CA MET A 105 -9.59 11.97 7.49
C MET A 105 -9.38 13.07 8.54
N LEU A 106 -10.43 13.47 9.26
CA LEU A 106 -10.37 14.54 10.28
C LEU A 106 -10.03 14.02 11.68
N GLU A 107 -10.20 12.72 11.92
CA GLU A 107 -9.87 12.06 13.20
C GLU A 107 -8.38 11.64 13.29
N HIS A 108 -7.62 11.74 12.20
CA HIS A 108 -6.20 11.39 12.07
C HIS A 108 -5.29 12.62 12.02
#